data_AF-A0ABD1HGD4-F1
#
_entry.id   AF-A0ABD1HGD4-F1
#
_cell.length_a   1.000
_cell.length_b   1.000
_cell.length_c   1.000
_cell.angle_alpha   90.00
_cell.angle_beta   90.00
_cell.angle_gamma   90.00
#
_symmetry.space_group_name_H-M   'P 1'
#
loop_
_entity.id
_entity.type
_entity.pdbx_description
1 polymer ?
#
loop_
_entity_poly.entity_id
_entity_poly.type
_entity_poly.pdbx_seq_one_letter_code
_entity_poly.pdbx_strand_id
1 'polypeptide(L)'
;MTKNVKREGADEEWEDKEELNDEREGAEDMSEDEEEESEGEREDLSIYVKFVTNKENTRVLFAEVGSDFADALLTFLLLPLGTIVKFLNNHYSKAPVIGSLSSLYNGLENLDSIDFLHKDAKSLLLTPKGLVSKYDWPKYESGLTESTASFTISDDLRVMGGVEGSVMSTLNSLGIALIDMDGAETKDVTFDLHEILELLMSSLVARNPLTDYLLKRYVPNSPAKQGNSLNQISKKTHSINSKKMILKAMMQKSTNKLLFAQAQHDFVSFLFSLLSIPLGKVEWYLHSNTGVSAIDNLHKSIPDTMIMKSIFPSISTRVRTSLMSEDQECICVSVINKMKVPLSDVEEVELKVGLEEGLSILRAALTSTKALSKGLSKLILKNQEKQQN
;
A
#
# COMPACT_ATOMS: atom_id res chain seq x y z
N MET A 1 64.97 -75.48 7.25
CA MET A 1 64.71 -76.17 5.98
C MET A 1 63.93 -75.22 5.08
N THR A 2 64.43 -75.01 3.88
CA THR A 2 64.14 -73.96 2.89
C THR A 2 63.00 -74.29 1.93
N LYS A 3 62.39 -73.25 1.33
CA LYS A 3 61.87 -73.08 -0.06
C LYS A 3 61.15 -71.71 -0.12
N ASN A 4 61.64 -70.61 -0.72
CA ASN A 4 62.05 -70.30 -2.11
C ASN A 4 61.04 -70.74 -3.18
N VAL A 5 60.65 -70.00 -4.23
CA VAL A 5 60.87 -68.62 -4.75
C VAL A 5 60.10 -68.55 -6.10
N LYS A 6 59.57 -67.38 -6.52
CA LYS A 6 59.46 -66.80 -7.91
C LYS A 6 58.22 -65.88 -8.01
N ARG A 7 58.35 -64.55 -8.20
CA ARG A 7 58.79 -63.71 -9.36
C ARG A 7 57.72 -63.59 -10.45
N GLU A 8 57.20 -62.36 -10.64
CA GLU A 8 57.41 -61.45 -11.81
C GLU A 8 56.67 -61.97 -13.05
N GLY A 9 55.73 -61.27 -13.68
CA GLY A 9 55.76 -59.89 -14.18
C GLY A 9 55.47 -59.94 -15.70
N ALA A 10 55.13 -58.79 -16.31
CA ALA A 10 54.79 -58.56 -17.73
C ALA A 10 53.36 -58.96 -18.13
N ASP A 11 52.66 -58.28 -19.03
CA ASP A 11 52.74 -56.98 -19.75
C ASP A 11 51.45 -56.95 -20.60
N GLU A 12 51.03 -55.75 -21.05
CA GLU A 12 50.25 -55.53 -22.29
C GLU A 12 48.81 -56.13 -22.35
N GLU A 13 47.82 -55.65 -23.08
CA GLU A 13 47.44 -54.44 -23.81
C GLU A 13 45.93 -54.67 -24.13
N TRP A 14 45.22 -53.66 -24.63
CA TRP A 14 43.76 -53.50 -24.59
C TRP A 14 42.90 -54.37 -25.55
N GLU A 15 41.59 -54.28 -25.32
CA GLU A 15 40.43 -54.67 -26.17
C GLU A 15 40.02 -56.15 -26.02
N ASP A 16 38.77 -56.53 -25.73
CA ASP A 16 37.54 -56.05 -26.33
C ASP A 16 36.30 -56.67 -25.64
N LYS A 17 35.14 -55.98 -25.77
CA LYS A 17 33.75 -56.48 -25.77
C LYS A 17 32.96 -56.72 -24.47
N GLU A 18 31.93 -55.87 -24.36
CA GLU A 18 30.50 -56.17 -24.22
C GLU A 18 30.10 -57.48 -23.49
N GLU A 19 29.39 -57.36 -22.37
CA GLU A 19 27.96 -57.71 -22.25
C GLU A 19 27.47 -57.62 -20.79
N LEU A 20 26.37 -56.87 -20.63
CA LEU A 20 25.16 -57.14 -19.85
C LEU A 20 25.22 -57.76 -18.42
N ASN A 21 24.56 -56.99 -17.56
CA ASN A 21 23.64 -57.38 -16.48
C ASN A 21 24.15 -57.71 -15.07
N ASP A 22 23.54 -56.94 -14.17
CA ASP A 22 22.92 -57.32 -12.91
C ASP A 22 23.73 -57.28 -11.60
N GLU A 23 23.07 -56.57 -10.66
CA GLU A 23 23.08 -56.77 -9.21
C GLU A 23 24.32 -56.34 -8.40
N ARG A 24 24.23 -55.16 -7.75
CA ARG A 24 23.98 -55.03 -6.29
C ARG A 24 24.31 -53.65 -5.72
N GLU A 25 23.34 -53.14 -4.97
CA GLU A 25 23.46 -52.45 -3.68
C GLU A 25 24.65 -51.48 -3.48
N GLY A 26 24.38 -50.20 -3.72
CA GLY A 26 25.08 -49.09 -3.10
C GLY A 26 24.09 -48.31 -2.23
N ALA A 27 24.21 -48.45 -0.92
CA ALA A 27 23.58 -47.55 0.04
C ALA A 27 24.35 -46.22 0.02
N GLU A 28 23.74 -45.17 -0.53
CA GLU A 28 24.23 -43.80 -0.37
C GLU A 28 23.35 -43.08 0.66
N ASP A 29 23.88 -43.11 1.88
CA ASP A 29 23.93 -42.02 2.86
C ASP A 29 23.28 -40.71 2.38
N MET A 30 22.04 -40.46 2.79
CA MET A 30 21.46 -39.11 2.75
C MET A 30 21.59 -38.53 4.15
N SER A 31 22.62 -37.72 4.34
CA SER A 31 22.74 -36.81 5.47
C SER A 31 21.50 -35.93 5.55
N GLU A 32 20.81 -36.01 6.68
CA GLU A 32 19.85 -35.01 7.12
C GLU A 32 20.64 -33.73 7.43
N ASP A 33 20.79 -32.87 6.42
CA ASP A 33 21.18 -31.48 6.64
C ASP A 33 19.98 -30.78 7.30
N GLU A 34 19.91 -30.87 8.63
CA GLU A 34 19.22 -29.88 9.45
C GLU A 34 19.90 -28.53 9.19
N GLU A 35 19.33 -27.74 8.27
CA GLU A 35 19.68 -26.34 8.11
C GLU A 35 19.37 -25.62 9.43
N GLU A 36 20.37 -25.50 10.29
CA GLU A 36 20.39 -24.53 11.38
C GLU A 36 20.29 -23.13 10.76
N GLU A 37 19.06 -22.63 10.64
CA GLU A 37 18.80 -21.21 10.38
C GLU A 37 19.43 -20.41 11.51
N SER A 38 20.58 -19.80 11.24
CA SER A 38 21.22 -18.86 12.15
C SER A 38 20.25 -17.71 12.45
N GLU A 39 19.75 -17.65 13.69
CA GLU A 39 19.12 -16.46 14.25
C GLU A 39 20.16 -15.33 14.28
N GLY A 40 20.30 -14.60 13.16
CA GLY A 40 21.10 -13.39 13.12
C GLY A 40 20.57 -12.41 14.16
N GLU A 41 21.44 -11.95 15.05
CA GLU A 41 21.16 -10.90 16.02
C GLU A 41 20.54 -9.70 15.30
N ARG A 42 19.28 -9.40 15.63
CA ARG A 42 18.55 -8.24 15.11
C ARG A 42 19.25 -6.99 15.59
N GLU A 43 19.90 -6.26 14.70
CA GLU A 43 20.10 -4.83 14.93
C GLU A 43 18.71 -4.19 14.88
N ASP A 44 18.16 -3.85 16.05
CA ASP A 44 16.92 -3.11 16.13
C ASP A 44 17.12 -1.77 15.40
N LEU A 45 16.32 -1.54 14.35
CA LEU A 45 16.32 -0.30 13.58
C LEU A 45 16.17 0.88 14.54
N SER A 46 17.14 1.77 14.56
CA SER A 46 17.15 2.97 15.41
C SER A 46 17.53 4.18 14.56
N ILE A 47 16.54 4.93 14.11
CA ILE A 47 16.71 6.11 13.24
C ILE A 47 16.67 7.37 14.08
N TYR A 48 17.63 8.28 13.91
CA TYR A 48 17.70 9.52 14.70
C TYR A 48 17.10 10.71 13.96
N VAL A 49 16.22 11.45 14.64
CA VAL A 49 15.52 12.62 14.10
C VAL A 49 15.65 13.79 15.06
N LYS A 50 16.05 14.96 14.55
CA LYS A 50 16.04 16.19 15.33
C LYS A 50 14.84 17.04 14.97
N PHE A 51 13.89 17.15 15.88
CA PHE A 51 12.75 18.06 15.74
C PHE A 51 13.10 19.46 16.19
N VAL A 52 12.64 20.46 15.43
CA VAL A 52 12.58 21.86 15.86
C VAL A 52 11.12 22.17 16.18
N THR A 53 10.84 22.57 17.41
CA THR A 53 9.49 22.82 17.93
C THR A 53 9.33 24.28 18.33
N ASN A 54 8.08 24.75 18.35
CA ASN A 54 7.80 26.09 18.89
C ASN A 54 8.11 26.14 20.39
N LYS A 55 8.29 27.35 20.92
CA LYS A 55 8.60 27.59 22.34
C LYS A 55 7.68 26.89 23.33
N GLU A 56 6.40 26.75 23.00
CA GLU A 56 5.41 26.10 23.87
C GLU A 56 5.44 24.56 23.77
N ASN A 57 6.29 24.00 22.90
CA ASN A 57 6.36 22.58 22.62
C ASN A 57 5.01 21.96 22.19
N THR A 58 4.18 22.74 21.49
CA THR A 58 2.84 22.33 21.04
C THR A 58 2.76 22.03 19.55
N ARG A 59 3.82 22.31 18.79
CA ARG A 59 3.88 22.13 17.33
C ARG A 59 5.32 21.90 16.87
N VAL A 60 5.52 20.94 15.98
CA VAL A 60 6.74 20.77 15.18
C VAL A 60 6.77 21.83 14.09
N LEU A 61 7.85 22.60 14.03
CA LEU A 61 8.11 23.55 12.96
C LEU A 61 8.69 22.79 11.75
N PHE A 62 9.73 22.00 11.98
CA PHE A 62 10.33 21.07 11.02
C PHE A 62 11.19 20.04 11.74
N ALA A 63 11.67 19.04 11.00
CA ALA A 63 12.65 18.07 11.44
C ALA A 63 13.89 18.11 10.53
N GLU A 64 15.08 18.02 11.11
CA GLU A 64 16.34 17.74 10.42
C GLU A 64 16.62 16.25 10.52
N VAL A 65 16.83 15.61 9.37
CA VAL A 65 16.98 14.15 9.30
C VAL A 65 18.07 13.71 8.34
N GLY A 66 18.58 12.50 8.56
CA GLY A 66 19.45 11.80 7.62
C GLY A 66 18.69 11.08 6.50
N SER A 67 19.46 10.45 5.63
CA SER A 67 18.98 9.60 4.53
C SER A 67 18.12 8.43 5.01
N ASP A 68 18.45 7.85 6.16
CA ASP A 68 17.74 6.73 6.79
C ASP A 68 16.24 7.02 7.04
N PHE A 69 15.93 8.15 7.68
CA PHE A 69 14.55 8.57 7.93
C PHE A 69 13.84 9.04 6.66
N ALA A 70 14.55 9.73 5.77
CA ALA A 70 13.97 10.17 4.50
C ALA A 70 13.54 8.95 3.66
N ASP A 71 14.40 7.94 3.55
CA ASP A 71 14.11 6.67 2.88
C ASP A 71 12.97 5.90 3.55
N ALA A 72 12.90 5.96 4.89
CA ALA A 72 11.79 5.37 5.64
C ALA A 72 10.43 5.97 5.25
N LEU A 73 10.34 7.30 5.15
CA LEU A 73 9.13 7.96 4.68
C LEU A 73 8.85 7.63 3.22
N LEU A 74 9.86 7.70 2.34
CA LEU A 74 9.69 7.39 0.91
C LEU A 74 9.22 5.95 0.68
N THR A 75 9.58 5.02 1.56
CA THR A 75 9.10 3.63 1.54
C THR A 75 7.58 3.55 1.71
N PHE A 76 6.92 4.51 2.37
CA PHE A 76 5.45 4.54 2.47
C PHE A 76 4.78 4.52 1.10
N LEU A 77 5.38 5.18 0.11
CA LEU A 77 4.87 5.27 -1.25
C LEU A 77 5.02 3.94 -2.02
N LEU A 78 5.87 3.03 -1.55
CA LEU A 78 6.11 1.73 -2.15
C LEU A 78 5.14 0.66 -1.62
N LEU A 79 4.43 0.93 -0.53
CA LEU A 79 3.54 -0.04 0.12
C LEU A 79 2.22 -0.18 -0.65
N PRO A 80 1.81 -1.40 -1.04
CA PRO A 80 0.45 -1.67 -1.50
C PRO A 80 -0.59 -1.31 -0.44
N LEU A 81 -1.74 -0.78 -0.85
CA LEU A 81 -2.82 -0.39 0.06
C LEU A 81 -3.30 -1.55 0.96
N GLY A 82 -3.35 -2.77 0.42
CA GLY A 82 -3.69 -3.98 1.17
C GLY A 82 -2.63 -4.36 2.20
N THR A 83 -1.35 -4.14 1.89
CA THR A 83 -0.24 -4.35 2.83
C THR A 83 -0.34 -3.38 4.00
N ILE A 84 -0.65 -2.10 3.74
CA ILE A 84 -0.90 -1.11 4.78
C ILE A 84 -2.05 -1.59 5.68
N VAL A 85 -3.23 -1.92 5.12
CA VAL A 85 -4.37 -2.35 5.94
C VAL A 85 -4.08 -3.62 6.73
N LYS A 86 -3.46 -4.63 6.11
CA LYS A 86 -3.06 -5.88 6.78
C LYS A 86 -2.16 -5.61 7.98
N PHE A 87 -1.15 -4.78 7.78
CA PHE A 87 -0.18 -4.46 8.81
C PHE A 87 -0.88 -3.85 10.04
N LEU A 88 -1.85 -2.96 9.82
CA LEU A 88 -2.58 -2.31 10.89
C LEU A 88 -3.50 -3.23 11.65
N ASN A 89 -4.15 -4.15 10.94
CA ASN A 89 -4.96 -5.19 11.56
C ASN A 89 -4.10 -6.10 12.47
N ASN A 90 -2.83 -6.32 12.13
CA ASN A 90 -1.93 -7.16 12.92
C ASN A 90 -1.31 -6.45 14.13
N HIS A 91 -1.05 -5.14 14.02
CA HIS A 91 -0.32 -4.39 15.06
C HIS A 91 -1.21 -3.72 16.10
N TYR A 92 -2.48 -3.46 15.79
CA TYR A 92 -3.41 -2.80 16.71
C TYR A 92 -4.57 -3.70 17.08
N SER A 93 -4.84 -3.85 18.37
CA SER A 93 -6.03 -4.57 18.87
C SER A 93 -7.35 -3.97 18.36
N LYS A 94 -7.36 -2.66 18.07
CA LYS A 94 -8.41 -1.96 17.35
C LYS A 94 -7.80 -1.13 16.22
N ALA A 95 -7.65 -1.76 15.06
CA ALA A 95 -7.05 -1.14 13.88
C ALA A 95 -7.72 0.19 13.50
N PRO A 96 -6.93 1.24 13.18
CA PRO A 96 -7.47 2.47 12.64
C PRO A 96 -8.15 2.24 11.29
N VAL A 97 -9.27 2.92 11.07
CA VAL A 97 -10.04 2.79 9.82
C VAL A 97 -9.47 3.72 8.75
N ILE A 98 -8.97 3.14 7.65
CA ILE A 98 -8.57 3.86 6.45
C ILE A 98 -9.72 3.81 5.45
N GLY A 99 -10.60 4.82 5.55
CA GLY A 99 -11.77 4.99 4.68
C GLY A 99 -12.52 3.68 4.43
N SER A 100 -12.77 3.36 3.15
CA SER A 100 -13.41 2.09 2.75
C SER A 100 -12.40 0.98 2.45
N LEU A 101 -11.09 1.27 2.44
CA LEU A 101 -10.07 0.24 2.23
C LEU A 101 -10.07 -0.78 3.36
N SER A 102 -10.24 -0.35 4.61
CA SER A 102 -10.42 -1.29 5.74
C SER A 102 -11.64 -2.20 5.56
N SER A 103 -12.75 -1.65 5.08
CA SER A 103 -13.97 -2.44 4.82
C SER A 103 -13.80 -3.40 3.64
N LEU A 104 -13.09 -2.97 2.59
CA LEU A 104 -12.80 -3.79 1.42
C LEU A 104 -11.87 -4.96 1.77
N TYR A 105 -10.79 -4.70 2.52
CA TYR A 105 -9.87 -5.72 2.99
C TYR A 105 -10.58 -6.74 3.86
N ASN A 106 -11.35 -6.29 4.86
CA ASN A 106 -12.11 -7.19 5.74
C ASN A 106 -13.19 -7.95 4.95
N GLY A 107 -13.80 -7.33 3.94
CA GLY A 107 -14.72 -8.00 3.03
C GLY A 107 -14.04 -9.15 2.29
N LEU A 108 -12.88 -8.88 1.69
CA LEU A 108 -12.06 -9.89 1.01
C LEU A 108 -11.61 -11.02 1.95
N GLU A 109 -11.21 -10.69 3.18
CA GLU A 109 -10.79 -11.67 4.20
C GLU A 109 -11.93 -12.63 4.58
N ASN A 110 -13.17 -12.13 4.62
CA ASN A 110 -14.35 -12.90 4.99
C ASN A 110 -15.00 -13.68 3.84
N LEU A 111 -14.57 -13.49 2.59
CA LEU A 111 -15.09 -14.27 1.46
C LEU A 111 -14.69 -15.75 1.56
N ASP A 112 -15.52 -16.65 1.02
CA ASP A 112 -15.17 -18.07 0.98
C ASP A 112 -14.07 -18.29 -0.06
N SER A 113 -13.13 -19.19 0.22
CA SER A 113 -12.08 -19.56 -0.73
C SER A 113 -12.65 -20.24 -1.99
N ILE A 114 -13.87 -20.81 -1.92
CA ILE A 114 -14.57 -21.35 -3.09
C ILE A 114 -14.93 -20.26 -4.10
N ASP A 115 -15.01 -19.00 -3.64
CA ASP A 115 -15.22 -17.81 -4.46
C ASP A 115 -13.92 -17.34 -5.13
N PHE A 116 -12.90 -18.21 -5.32
CA PHE A 116 -11.67 -17.91 -6.05
C PHE A 116 -11.27 -19.02 -7.03
N LEU A 117 -10.82 -18.64 -8.25
CA LEU A 117 -10.42 -19.61 -9.28
C LEU A 117 -9.19 -20.44 -8.84
N HIS A 118 -8.25 -19.81 -8.13
CA HIS A 118 -7.06 -20.45 -7.61
C HIS A 118 -7.06 -20.38 -6.09
N LYS A 119 -6.65 -21.48 -5.43
CA LYS A 119 -6.59 -21.60 -3.97
C LYS A 119 -5.76 -20.48 -3.30
N ASP A 120 -4.75 -19.97 -4.02
CA ASP A 120 -3.85 -18.93 -3.52
C ASP A 120 -4.25 -17.50 -3.91
N ALA A 121 -5.29 -17.31 -4.73
CA ALA A 121 -5.64 -15.97 -5.21
C ALA A 121 -6.06 -15.04 -4.06
N LYS A 122 -6.82 -15.56 -3.10
CA LYS A 122 -7.24 -14.83 -1.90
C LYS A 122 -6.04 -14.41 -1.04
N SER A 123 -5.09 -15.32 -0.80
CA SER A 123 -3.91 -15.02 0.02
C SER A 123 -2.99 -13.99 -0.66
N LEU A 124 -2.87 -14.04 -1.99
CA LEU A 124 -2.14 -13.06 -2.80
C LEU A 124 -2.78 -11.66 -2.76
N LEU A 125 -4.11 -11.56 -2.73
CA LEU A 125 -4.82 -10.27 -2.64
C LEU A 125 -4.80 -9.69 -1.22
N LEU A 126 -4.83 -10.53 -0.19
CA LEU A 126 -4.68 -10.11 1.21
C LEU A 126 -3.23 -9.75 1.56
N THR A 127 -2.27 -10.33 0.84
CA THR A 127 -0.84 -10.03 1.01
C THR A 127 -0.23 -9.68 -0.33
N PRO A 128 -0.58 -8.52 -0.92
CA PRO A 128 0.11 -8.06 -2.10
C PRO A 128 1.60 -7.99 -1.78
N LYS A 129 2.43 -8.67 -2.57
CA LYS A 129 3.88 -8.62 -2.41
C LYS A 129 4.33 -7.18 -2.64
N GLY A 130 4.66 -6.48 -1.55
CA GLY A 130 5.40 -5.23 -1.58
C GLY A 130 6.90 -5.51 -1.43
N LEU A 131 7.72 -4.46 -1.40
CA LEU A 131 9.14 -4.54 -1.06
C LEU A 131 9.39 -4.88 0.42
N VAL A 132 8.33 -5.09 1.21
CA VAL A 132 8.42 -5.43 2.63
C VAL A 132 8.15 -6.92 2.81
N SER A 133 9.21 -7.70 2.94
CA SER A 133 9.11 -9.08 3.42
C SER A 133 8.82 -9.06 4.93
N LYS A 134 8.33 -10.17 5.49
CA LYS A 134 8.05 -10.30 6.94
C LYS A 134 9.28 -9.98 7.82
N TYR A 135 10.48 -10.02 7.25
CA TYR A 135 11.75 -9.73 7.93
C TYR A 135 12.62 -8.70 7.20
N ASP A 136 12.12 -8.08 6.13
CA ASP A 136 12.85 -7.07 5.38
C ASP A 136 11.99 -5.80 5.29
N TRP A 137 12.05 -4.98 6.35
CA TRP A 137 12.23 -3.55 6.08
C TRP A 137 13.44 -3.44 5.13
N PRO A 138 13.47 -2.54 4.13
CA PRO A 138 14.56 -2.52 3.17
C PRO A 138 15.90 -2.58 3.92
N LYS A 139 16.63 -3.70 3.82
CA LYS A 139 18.04 -3.69 4.18
C LYS A 139 18.62 -2.57 3.32
N TYR A 140 19.16 -1.55 3.97
CA TYR A 140 19.61 -0.28 3.39
C TYR A 140 20.81 -0.45 2.42
N GLU A 141 20.83 -1.50 1.59
CA GLU A 141 21.83 -1.74 0.56
C GLU A 141 21.48 -1.04 -0.76
N SER A 142 20.30 -0.43 -0.86
CA SER A 142 19.91 0.40 -2.01
C SER A 142 19.10 1.61 -1.54
N GLY A 143 19.74 2.48 -0.75
CA GLY A 143 19.15 3.73 -0.29
C GLY A 143 18.49 4.50 -1.44
N LEU A 144 17.26 4.97 -1.22
CA LEU A 144 16.54 5.82 -2.19
C LEU A 144 17.22 7.18 -2.30
N THR A 145 17.97 7.56 -1.27
CA THR A 145 18.78 8.76 -1.17
C THR A 145 20.25 8.42 -0.92
N GLU A 146 21.15 9.38 -1.17
CA GLU A 146 22.57 9.22 -0.85
C GLU A 146 22.76 9.17 0.67
N SER A 147 23.53 8.21 1.19
CA SER A 147 23.64 7.93 2.63
C SER A 147 24.17 9.10 3.47
N THR A 148 24.86 10.05 2.85
CA THR A 148 25.39 11.27 3.49
C THR A 148 24.47 12.48 3.36
N ALA A 149 23.36 12.36 2.63
CA ALA A 149 22.42 13.44 2.43
C ALA A 149 21.67 13.78 3.73
N SER A 150 21.40 15.07 3.91
CA SER A 150 20.54 15.58 4.98
C SER A 150 19.32 16.24 4.38
N PHE A 151 18.21 16.16 5.09
CA PHE A 151 16.92 16.67 4.65
C PHE A 151 16.26 17.50 5.75
N THR A 152 15.45 18.47 5.31
CA THR A 152 14.50 19.16 6.16
C THR A 152 13.10 18.67 5.84
N ILE A 153 12.37 18.24 6.87
CA ILE A 153 11.01 17.71 6.73
C ILE A 153 10.04 18.61 7.49
N SER A 154 9.04 19.10 6.78
CA SER A 154 7.91 19.83 7.37
C SER A 154 7.00 18.91 8.20
N ASP A 155 6.22 19.50 9.11
CA ASP A 155 5.22 18.77 9.89
C ASP A 155 4.20 18.01 9.03
N ASP A 156 3.87 18.53 7.83
CA ASP A 156 3.00 17.89 6.84
C ASP A 156 3.76 17.00 5.82
N LEU A 157 4.93 16.48 6.22
CA LEU A 157 5.78 15.49 5.52
C LEU A 157 6.32 15.90 4.15
N ARG A 158 6.28 17.18 3.80
CA ARG A 158 7.09 17.69 2.69
C ARG A 158 8.58 17.55 3.05
N VAL A 159 9.28 16.73 2.30
CA VAL A 159 10.74 16.55 2.35
C VAL A 159 11.41 17.57 1.42
N MET A 160 12.47 18.21 1.90
CA MET A 160 13.31 19.12 1.11
C MET A 160 14.76 18.69 1.30
N GLY A 161 15.51 18.56 0.21
CA GLY A 161 16.95 18.32 0.28
C GLY A 161 17.65 19.45 1.05
N GLY A 162 18.79 19.14 1.67
CA GLY A 162 19.65 20.12 2.32
C GLY A 162 19.92 21.27 1.36
N VAL A 163 19.20 22.38 1.56
CA VAL A 163 19.29 23.52 0.66
C VAL A 163 20.65 24.15 0.91
N GLU A 164 21.49 24.28 -0.12
CA GLU A 164 22.63 25.21 -0.14
C GLU A 164 22.12 26.67 -0.12
N GLY A 165 21.33 27.02 0.88
CA GLY A 165 20.55 28.24 0.98
C GLY A 165 20.48 28.75 2.41
N SER A 166 20.09 30.01 2.57
CA SER A 166 19.91 30.60 3.90
C SER A 166 18.79 29.90 4.67
N VAL A 167 18.94 29.76 5.99
CA VAL A 167 17.86 29.35 6.91
C VAL A 167 16.56 30.10 6.61
N MET A 168 16.65 31.37 6.23
CA MET A 168 15.50 32.20 5.85
C MET A 168 14.73 31.65 4.64
N SER A 169 15.43 31.13 3.62
CA SER A 169 14.80 30.52 2.45
C SER A 169 14.08 29.22 2.79
N THR A 170 14.64 28.41 3.69
CA THR A 170 14.01 27.19 4.20
C THR A 170 12.75 27.51 4.99
N LEU A 171 12.81 28.46 5.92
CA LEU A 171 11.65 28.91 6.71
C LEU A 171 10.53 29.45 5.82
N ASN A 172 10.88 30.31 4.85
CA ASN A 172 9.90 30.83 3.88
C ASN A 172 9.27 29.70 3.04
N SER A 173 10.06 28.72 2.61
CA SER A 173 9.57 27.59 1.80
C SER A 173 8.64 26.66 2.58
N LEU A 174 8.83 26.58 3.89
CA LEU A 174 7.98 25.86 4.85
C LEU A 174 6.76 26.67 5.30
N GLY A 175 6.70 27.97 4.98
CA GLY A 175 5.67 28.86 5.49
C GLY A 175 5.79 29.14 6.99
N ILE A 176 6.98 29.01 7.56
CA ILE A 176 7.23 29.30 8.98
C ILE A 176 7.58 30.78 9.14
N ALA A 177 6.79 31.49 9.94
CA ALA A 177 7.07 32.88 10.24
C ALA A 177 8.26 32.99 11.21
N LEU A 178 9.09 34.02 11.05
CA LEU A 178 10.23 34.27 11.96
C LEU A 178 9.81 34.40 13.43
N ILE A 179 8.61 34.91 13.68
CA ILE A 179 8.06 35.03 15.03
C ILE A 179 7.84 33.66 15.69
N ASP A 180 7.57 32.61 14.91
CA ASP A 180 7.39 31.24 15.43
C ASP A 180 8.73 30.59 15.80
N MET A 181 9.84 31.12 15.30
CA MET A 181 11.20 30.67 15.64
C MET A 181 11.72 31.32 16.94
N ASP A 182 11.06 32.36 17.46
CA ASP A 182 11.46 32.99 18.71
C ASP A 182 11.26 32.02 19.88
N GLY A 183 12.38 31.60 20.49
CA GLY A 183 12.39 30.59 21.54
C GLY A 183 12.08 29.17 21.06
N ALA A 184 12.28 28.86 19.77
CA ALA A 184 12.18 27.49 19.28
C ALA A 184 13.18 26.56 19.97
N GLU A 185 12.76 25.31 20.21
CA GLU A 185 13.55 24.30 20.92
C GLU A 185 13.82 23.09 20.02
N THR A 186 15.02 22.53 20.15
CA THR A 186 15.43 21.30 19.46
C THR A 186 15.21 20.07 20.35
N LYS A 187 14.66 19.00 19.77
CA LYS A 187 14.43 17.72 20.44
C LYS A 187 14.94 16.57 19.59
N ASP A 188 15.90 15.83 20.11
CA ASP A 188 16.36 14.60 19.48
C ASP A 188 15.43 13.44 19.89
N VAL A 189 14.96 12.70 18.89
CA VAL A 189 14.05 11.58 19.04
C VAL A 189 14.58 10.43 18.20
N THR A 190 14.58 9.24 18.78
CA THR A 190 14.89 8.00 18.07
C THR A 190 13.58 7.36 17.62
N PHE A 191 13.59 6.80 16.41
CA PHE A 191 12.49 6.05 15.82
C PHE A 191 12.91 4.60 15.64
N ASP A 192 12.17 3.70 16.26
CA ASP A 192 12.16 2.29 15.89
C ASP A 192 11.19 2.00 14.73
N LEU A 193 11.17 0.75 14.27
CA LEU A 193 10.24 0.32 13.22
C LEU A 193 8.79 0.60 13.60
N HIS A 194 8.39 0.32 14.85
CA HIS A 194 7.03 0.52 15.31
C HIS A 194 6.63 1.99 15.22
N GLU A 195 7.50 2.90 15.66
CA GLU A 195 7.31 4.35 15.62
C GLU A 195 7.21 4.90 14.19
N ILE A 196 8.00 4.37 13.24
CA ILE A 196 7.89 4.71 11.81
C ILE A 196 6.51 4.31 11.26
N LEU A 197 5.96 3.19 11.71
CA LEU A 197 4.65 2.71 11.28
C LEU A 197 3.51 3.47 11.95
N GLU A 198 3.66 3.88 13.22
CA GLU A 198 2.76 4.84 13.84
C GLU A 198 2.74 6.16 13.07
N LEU A 199 3.90 6.61 12.58
CA LEU A 199 4.01 7.79 11.75
C LEU A 199 3.33 7.62 10.38
N LEU A 200 3.49 6.47 9.72
CA LEU A 200 2.71 6.12 8.52
C LEU A 200 1.21 6.28 8.81
N MET A 201 0.75 5.82 9.97
CA MET A 201 -0.67 5.94 10.33
C MET A 201 -1.14 7.34 10.62
N SER A 202 -0.32 8.08 11.35
CA SER A 202 -0.55 9.50 11.56
C SER A 202 -0.65 10.20 10.21
N SER A 203 0.23 9.90 9.24
CA SER A 203 0.24 10.54 7.91
C SER A 203 -1.00 10.27 7.06
N LEU A 204 -1.67 9.12 7.26
CA LEU A 204 -2.89 8.75 6.53
C LEU A 204 -4.15 9.48 7.06
N VAL A 205 -4.09 10.03 8.27
CA VAL A 205 -5.27 10.57 8.98
C VAL A 205 -5.09 12.04 9.38
N ALA A 206 -3.92 12.41 9.86
CA ALA A 206 -3.56 13.72 10.37
C ALA A 206 -3.04 14.65 9.26
N ARG A 207 -3.24 15.96 9.47
CA ARG A 207 -2.59 16.98 8.63
C ARG A 207 -1.16 17.28 9.04
N ASN A 208 -0.86 17.05 10.33
CA ASN A 208 0.38 17.44 11.01
C ASN A 208 0.95 16.21 11.73
N PRO A 209 1.32 15.14 11.00
CA PRO A 209 1.66 13.86 11.60
C PRO A 209 2.87 13.89 12.53
N LEU A 210 3.87 14.77 12.31
CA LEU A 210 5.03 14.85 13.20
C LEU A 210 4.66 15.47 14.55
N THR A 211 3.85 16.53 14.55
CA THR A 211 3.27 17.11 15.77
C THR A 211 2.39 16.11 16.50
N ASP A 212 1.50 15.41 15.78
CA ASP A 212 0.59 14.44 16.40
C ASP A 212 1.35 13.25 17.01
N TYR A 213 2.42 12.79 16.34
CA TYR A 213 3.35 11.78 16.86
C TYR A 213 4.06 12.27 18.12
N LEU A 214 4.74 13.42 18.06
CA LEU A 214 5.56 13.95 19.15
C LEU A 214 4.72 14.21 20.42
N LEU A 215 3.47 14.62 20.26
CA LEU A 215 2.55 14.91 21.35
C LEU A 215 1.74 13.69 21.80
N LYS A 216 1.96 12.52 21.19
CA LYS A 216 1.18 11.30 21.42
C LYS A 216 -0.33 11.55 21.32
N ARG A 217 -0.73 12.42 20.40
CA ARG A 217 -2.12 12.87 20.19
C ARG A 217 -2.89 11.94 19.25
N TYR A 218 -2.22 10.96 18.65
CA TYR A 218 -2.88 9.97 17.83
C TYR A 218 -3.84 9.12 18.68
N VAL A 219 -5.13 9.29 18.42
CA VAL A 219 -6.18 8.43 18.98
C VAL A 219 -6.76 7.61 17.83
N PRO A 220 -6.59 6.28 17.82
CA PRO A 220 -7.25 5.42 16.85
C PRO A 220 -8.75 5.71 16.86
N ASN A 221 -9.33 6.04 15.69
CA ASN A 221 -10.75 6.36 15.45
C ASN A 221 -11.23 7.82 15.63
N SER A 222 -10.35 8.83 15.74
CA SER A 222 -10.80 10.20 15.49
C SER A 222 -11.22 10.34 14.01
N PRO A 223 -12.39 10.93 13.68
CA PRO A 223 -12.75 11.19 12.29
C PRO A 223 -11.65 12.03 11.64
N ALA A 224 -11.18 11.60 10.47
CA ALA A 224 -10.16 12.32 9.71
C ALA A 224 -10.61 13.78 9.55
N LYS A 225 -9.91 14.72 10.20
CA LYS A 225 -10.16 16.17 10.07
C LYS A 225 -9.53 16.68 8.77
N GLN A 226 -9.81 16.02 7.65
CA GLN A 226 -9.31 16.44 6.34
C GLN A 226 -10.21 17.55 5.79
N GLY A 227 -9.58 18.59 5.23
CA GLY A 227 -10.27 19.77 4.74
C GLY A 227 -11.12 19.44 3.52
N ASN A 228 -12.23 20.17 3.36
CA ASN A 228 -13.05 20.12 2.16
C ASN A 228 -12.25 20.68 0.97
N SER A 229 -11.40 19.88 0.34
CA SER A 229 -10.88 20.19 -0.99
C SER A 229 -11.89 19.71 -2.03
N LEU A 230 -12.89 20.56 -2.26
CA LEU A 230 -13.75 20.46 -3.43
C LEU A 230 -12.99 21.02 -4.63
N ASN A 231 -12.93 20.19 -5.67
CA ASN A 231 -12.95 20.53 -7.10
C ASN A 231 -11.67 20.29 -7.91
N GLN A 232 -11.95 19.72 -9.09
CA GLN A 232 -11.10 19.51 -10.26
C GLN A 232 -10.04 18.41 -10.14
N ILE A 233 -10.45 17.18 -10.49
CA ILE A 233 -9.57 16.32 -11.30
C ILE A 233 -9.37 17.12 -12.60
N SER A 234 -8.16 17.62 -12.82
CA SER A 234 -7.80 18.30 -14.06
C SER A 234 -8.13 17.39 -15.25
N LYS A 235 -8.77 17.96 -16.27
CA LYS A 235 -9.22 17.29 -17.52
C LYS A 235 -8.06 16.82 -18.41
N LYS A 236 -7.09 16.09 -17.87
CA LYS A 236 -5.93 15.55 -18.60
C LYS A 236 -5.83 14.03 -18.50
N THR A 237 -6.93 13.34 -18.25
CA THR A 237 -6.99 11.93 -18.60
C THR A 237 -7.20 11.84 -20.11
N HIS A 238 -6.19 11.29 -20.80
CA HIS A 238 -6.40 10.83 -22.17
C HIS A 238 -7.60 9.90 -22.12
N SER A 239 -8.61 10.15 -22.95
CA SER A 239 -9.77 9.28 -23.13
C SER A 239 -9.30 7.97 -23.74
N ILE A 240 -8.64 7.13 -22.94
CA ILE A 240 -8.41 5.74 -23.27
C ILE A 240 -9.80 5.14 -23.30
N ASN A 241 -10.18 4.55 -24.43
CA ASN A 241 -11.45 3.85 -24.59
C ASN A 241 -11.43 2.61 -23.68
N SER A 242 -11.62 2.83 -22.37
CA SER A 242 -11.61 1.79 -21.35
C SER A 242 -12.96 1.11 -21.35
N LYS A 243 -12.97 -0.23 -21.40
CA LYS A 243 -14.17 -1.05 -21.15
C LYS A 243 -14.86 -0.53 -19.88
N LYS A 244 -16.15 -0.22 -19.99
CA LYS A 244 -16.95 0.20 -18.83
C LYS A 244 -17.48 -1.03 -18.12
N MET A 245 -17.40 -1.02 -16.80
CA MET A 245 -17.97 -2.05 -15.93
C MET A 245 -19.43 -1.68 -15.62
N ILE A 246 -20.30 -2.69 -15.55
CA ILE A 246 -21.72 -2.49 -15.26
C ILE A 246 -21.96 -2.75 -13.77
N LEU A 247 -22.56 -1.78 -13.09
CA LEU A 247 -22.92 -1.84 -11.69
C LEU A 247 -24.42 -1.56 -11.53
N LYS A 248 -25.16 -2.50 -10.94
CA LYS A 248 -26.58 -2.32 -10.64
C LYS A 248 -26.72 -1.75 -9.23
N ALA A 249 -26.98 -0.45 -9.13
CA ALA A 249 -27.10 0.25 -7.86
C ALA A 249 -28.56 0.20 -7.36
N MET A 250 -28.74 -0.23 -6.11
CA MET A 250 -30.02 -0.14 -5.43
C MET A 250 -30.09 1.17 -4.64
N MET A 251 -30.94 2.08 -5.09
CA MET A 251 -31.07 3.43 -4.58
C MET A 251 -32.36 3.58 -3.77
N GLN A 252 -32.30 4.38 -2.71
CA GLN A 252 -33.50 4.84 -2.01
C GLN A 252 -34.07 6.07 -2.73
N LYS A 253 -35.29 5.99 -3.28
CA LYS A 253 -35.90 7.06 -4.08
C LYS A 253 -36.05 8.36 -3.29
N SER A 254 -36.54 8.25 -2.05
CA SER A 254 -36.81 9.41 -1.20
C SER A 254 -35.57 10.23 -0.81
N THR A 255 -34.39 9.60 -0.75
CA THR A 255 -33.16 10.24 -0.27
C THR A 255 -32.03 10.27 -1.30
N ASN A 256 -32.22 9.61 -2.44
CA ASN A 256 -31.18 9.35 -3.44
C ASN A 256 -29.92 8.70 -2.85
N LYS A 257 -30.09 7.92 -1.78
CA LYS A 257 -28.99 7.25 -1.10
C LYS A 257 -28.73 5.90 -1.73
N LEU A 258 -27.47 5.64 -2.10
CA LEU A 258 -27.02 4.29 -2.44
C LEU A 258 -27.14 3.39 -1.22
N LEU A 259 -27.93 2.32 -1.34
CA LEU A 259 -28.13 1.34 -0.28
C LEU A 259 -27.09 0.22 -0.38
N PHE A 260 -27.04 -0.43 -1.54
CA PHE A 260 -26.04 -1.42 -1.92
C PHE A 260 -25.95 -1.50 -3.45
N ALA A 261 -25.00 -2.27 -3.96
CA ALA A 261 -24.88 -2.49 -5.39
C ALA A 261 -24.62 -3.97 -5.67
N GLN A 262 -25.18 -4.45 -6.79
CA GLN A 262 -24.83 -5.73 -7.38
C GLN A 262 -23.84 -5.49 -8.51
N ALA A 263 -22.76 -6.23 -8.49
CA ALA A 263 -21.62 -6.06 -9.38
C ALA A 263 -21.32 -7.37 -10.11
N GLN A 264 -20.91 -7.24 -11.37
CA GLN A 264 -20.31 -8.36 -12.09
C GLN A 264 -18.85 -8.56 -11.67
N HIS A 265 -18.27 -9.69 -12.10
CA HIS A 265 -16.90 -10.08 -11.81
C HIS A 265 -15.88 -8.97 -12.12
N ASP A 266 -16.05 -8.23 -13.22
CA ASP A 266 -15.09 -7.20 -13.64
C ASP A 266 -14.97 -6.05 -12.62
N PHE A 267 -16.10 -5.60 -12.06
CA PHE A 267 -16.12 -4.56 -11.04
C PHE A 267 -15.59 -5.07 -9.68
N VAL A 268 -15.91 -6.30 -9.30
CA VAL A 268 -15.37 -6.91 -8.06
C VAL A 268 -13.85 -7.08 -8.17
N SER A 269 -13.34 -7.58 -9.29
CA SER A 269 -11.91 -7.66 -9.60
C SER A 269 -11.24 -6.28 -9.57
N PHE A 270 -11.89 -5.26 -10.14
CA PHE A 270 -11.42 -3.88 -10.04
C PHE A 270 -11.29 -3.44 -8.58
N LEU A 271 -12.30 -3.67 -7.73
CA LEU A 271 -12.23 -3.30 -6.31
C LEU A 271 -11.05 -4.00 -5.62
N PHE A 272 -10.89 -5.32 -5.75
CA PHE A 272 -9.78 -6.03 -5.13
C PHE A 272 -8.42 -5.59 -5.66
N SER A 273 -8.33 -5.23 -6.95
CA SER A 273 -7.09 -4.72 -7.52
C SER A 273 -6.60 -3.44 -6.85
N LEU A 274 -7.49 -2.64 -6.23
CA LEU A 274 -7.11 -1.43 -5.49
C LEU A 274 -6.16 -1.74 -4.33
N LEU A 275 -6.33 -2.89 -3.66
CA LEU A 275 -5.47 -3.31 -2.54
C LEU A 275 -4.03 -3.57 -3.00
N SER A 276 -3.85 -3.93 -4.27
CA SER A 276 -2.52 -4.21 -4.85
C SER A 276 -1.81 -2.97 -5.37
N ILE A 277 -2.45 -1.79 -5.36
CA ILE A 277 -1.85 -0.55 -5.86
C ILE A 277 -0.92 0.02 -4.77
N PRO A 278 0.38 0.25 -5.05
CA PRO A 278 1.26 1.00 -4.16
C PRO A 278 0.75 2.42 -3.91
N LEU A 279 0.86 2.91 -2.68
CA LEU A 279 0.36 4.23 -2.28
C LEU A 279 0.88 5.35 -3.20
N GLY A 280 2.14 5.30 -3.60
CA GLY A 280 2.74 6.25 -4.52
C GLY A 280 2.19 6.18 -5.95
N LYS A 281 1.73 5.01 -6.42
CA LYS A 281 0.97 4.94 -7.68
C LYS A 281 -0.40 5.59 -7.55
N VAL A 282 -1.03 5.47 -6.38
CA VAL A 282 -2.31 6.15 -6.12
C VAL A 282 -2.13 7.67 -6.16
N GLU A 283 -1.09 8.17 -5.51
CA GLU A 283 -0.66 9.57 -5.57
C GLU A 283 -0.47 10.03 -7.01
N TRP A 284 0.25 9.25 -7.82
CA TRP A 284 0.46 9.55 -9.23
C TRP A 284 -0.85 9.59 -10.04
N TYR A 285 -1.71 8.56 -9.93
CA TYR A 285 -2.99 8.51 -10.63
C TYR A 285 -3.91 9.69 -10.27
N LEU A 286 -3.86 10.13 -9.01
CA LEU A 286 -4.69 11.19 -8.48
C LEU A 286 -4.01 12.56 -8.47
N HIS A 287 -2.81 12.67 -9.06
CA HIS A 287 -2.04 13.91 -9.17
C HIS A 287 -1.78 14.58 -7.81
N SER A 288 -1.47 13.78 -6.78
CA SER A 288 -1.30 14.21 -5.39
C SER A 288 -2.41 15.11 -4.87
N ASN A 289 -3.62 14.62 -5.14
CA ASN A 289 -4.89 15.14 -4.66
C ASN A 289 -5.74 13.97 -4.16
N THR A 290 -5.16 13.13 -3.31
CA THR A 290 -5.86 12.01 -2.67
C THR A 290 -6.80 12.49 -1.56
N GLY A 291 -6.49 13.66 -0.98
CA GLY A 291 -7.15 14.19 0.21
C GLY A 291 -6.39 13.86 1.49
N VAL A 292 -5.35 13.02 1.40
CA VAL A 292 -4.43 12.70 2.47
C VAL A 292 -3.22 13.63 2.35
N SER A 293 -3.33 14.83 2.92
CA SER A 293 -2.40 15.94 2.62
C SER A 293 -0.93 15.62 2.90
N ALA A 294 -0.63 14.88 3.97
CA ALA A 294 0.74 14.55 4.30
C ALA A 294 1.39 13.62 3.26
N ILE A 295 0.64 12.62 2.76
CA ILE A 295 1.11 11.75 1.67
C ILE A 295 1.16 12.52 0.34
N ASP A 296 0.17 13.38 0.07
CA ASP A 296 0.17 14.27 -1.10
C ASP A 296 1.45 15.13 -1.14
N ASN A 297 1.89 15.65 0.00
CA ASN A 297 3.10 16.46 0.13
C ASN A 297 4.38 15.63 0.02
N LEU A 298 4.40 14.45 0.64
CA LEU A 298 5.52 13.52 0.54
C LEU A 298 5.78 13.12 -0.91
N HIS A 299 4.73 12.80 -1.69
CA HIS A 299 4.88 12.48 -3.11
C HIS A 299 5.33 13.71 -3.92
N LYS A 300 4.81 14.91 -3.64
CA LYS A 300 5.24 16.17 -4.30
C LYS A 300 6.71 16.53 -4.03
N SER A 301 7.31 15.99 -2.97
CA SER A 301 8.73 16.17 -2.69
C SER A 301 9.65 15.39 -3.63
N ILE A 302 9.12 14.43 -4.38
CA ILE A 302 9.89 13.63 -5.32
C ILE A 302 9.89 14.33 -6.69
N PRO A 303 11.05 14.58 -7.31
CA PRO A 303 11.11 15.09 -8.67
C PRO A 303 10.44 14.12 -9.65
N ASP A 304 9.68 14.65 -10.61
CA ASP A 304 9.00 13.86 -11.66
C ASP A 304 9.93 12.87 -12.40
N THR A 305 11.22 13.19 -12.49
CA THR A 305 12.26 12.37 -13.13
C THR A 305 12.61 11.09 -12.36
N MET A 306 12.43 11.07 -11.03
CA MET A 306 12.78 9.97 -10.13
C MET A 306 11.60 8.99 -9.95
N ILE A 307 10.37 9.52 -9.97
CA ILE A 307 9.09 8.78 -9.93
C ILE A 307 9.04 7.70 -11.02
N MET A 308 9.35 8.07 -12.28
CA MET A 308 9.13 7.20 -13.44
C MET A 308 10.22 6.16 -13.71
N LYS A 309 11.44 6.37 -13.23
CA LYS A 309 12.60 5.52 -13.56
C LYS A 309 13.04 4.60 -12.43
N SER A 310 12.91 5.03 -11.17
CA SER A 310 13.50 4.32 -10.03
C SER A 310 12.48 3.83 -9.01
N ILE A 311 11.40 4.59 -8.77
CA ILE A 311 10.42 4.29 -7.70
C ILE A 311 9.26 3.44 -8.23
N PHE A 312 8.83 3.68 -9.47
CA PHE A 312 7.82 2.87 -10.14
C PHE A 312 8.42 2.23 -11.40
N PRO A 313 9.38 1.28 -11.28
CA PRO A 313 9.70 0.44 -12.41
C PRO A 313 8.37 -0.15 -12.91
N SER A 314 8.19 -0.20 -14.22
CA SER A 314 6.98 -0.74 -14.84
C SER A 314 6.73 -2.14 -14.32
N ILE A 315 5.96 -2.26 -13.23
CA ILE A 315 5.29 -3.49 -12.88
C ILE A 315 4.25 -3.61 -13.98
N SER A 316 4.64 -4.29 -15.06
CA SER A 316 3.72 -4.99 -15.92
C SER A 316 2.93 -5.89 -14.99
N THR A 317 1.78 -5.40 -14.54
CA THR A 317 0.89 -6.11 -13.64
C THR A 317 0.43 -7.34 -14.39
N ARG A 318 1.16 -8.44 -14.20
CA ARG A 318 0.74 -9.79 -14.53
C ARG A 318 -0.28 -10.25 -13.48
N VAL A 319 -1.28 -9.42 -13.22
CA VAL A 319 -2.58 -9.87 -12.76
C VAL A 319 -3.47 -9.80 -13.99
N ARG A 320 -3.21 -10.69 -14.95
CA ARG A 320 -4.18 -10.97 -16.00
C ARG A 320 -5.31 -11.68 -15.26
N THR A 321 -6.31 -10.91 -14.83
CA THR A 321 -7.54 -11.40 -14.20
C THR A 321 -8.28 -12.30 -15.19
N SER A 322 -7.85 -13.55 -15.27
CA SER A 322 -8.71 -14.65 -15.66
C SER A 322 -9.19 -15.24 -14.34
N LEU A 323 -10.19 -14.63 -13.75
CA LEU A 323 -10.79 -15.07 -12.51
C LEU A 323 -12.27 -15.27 -12.78
N MET A 324 -12.70 -16.52 -12.67
CA MET A 324 -14.02 -16.95 -12.20
C MET A 324 -15.22 -16.96 -13.14
N SER A 325 -16.00 -18.03 -12.92
CA SER A 325 -17.14 -18.55 -13.65
C SER A 325 -18.30 -17.58 -13.77
N GLU A 326 -18.99 -17.69 -14.91
CA GLU A 326 -20.34 -17.20 -15.14
C GLU A 326 -21.33 -17.90 -14.19
N ASP A 327 -22.39 -17.16 -13.86
CA ASP A 327 -23.61 -17.58 -13.19
C ASP A 327 -23.56 -17.85 -11.68
N GLN A 328 -23.69 -16.77 -10.90
CA GLN A 328 -24.54 -16.79 -9.70
C GLN A 328 -25.41 -15.53 -9.62
N GLU A 329 -26.70 -15.70 -9.88
CA GLU A 329 -27.73 -14.74 -9.48
C GLU A 329 -27.85 -14.77 -7.94
N CYS A 330 -27.53 -13.67 -7.27
CA CYS A 330 -27.75 -13.54 -5.83
C CYS A 330 -29.08 -12.83 -5.51
N ILE A 331 -29.86 -13.46 -4.63
CA ILE A 331 -31.20 -13.06 -4.21
C ILE A 331 -31.16 -11.77 -3.38
N CYS A 332 -31.69 -10.69 -3.95
CA CYS A 332 -31.62 -9.30 -3.48
C CYS A 332 -32.50 -8.97 -2.25
N VAL A 333 -33.52 -9.78 -1.98
CA VAL A 333 -34.58 -9.46 -1.02
C VAL A 333 -34.11 -9.52 0.45
N SER A 334 -33.13 -10.37 0.75
CA SER A 334 -32.61 -10.58 2.11
C SER A 334 -31.82 -9.37 2.65
N VAL A 335 -31.15 -8.62 1.78
CA VAL A 335 -30.37 -7.42 2.16
C VAL A 335 -31.30 -6.22 2.43
N ILE A 336 -32.37 -6.06 1.63
CA ILE A 336 -33.32 -4.94 1.79
C ILE A 336 -34.09 -5.06 3.12
N ASN A 337 -34.53 -6.26 3.49
CA ASN A 337 -35.23 -6.50 4.76
C ASN A 337 -34.38 -6.14 6.00
N LYS A 338 -33.04 -6.24 5.90
CA LYS A 338 -32.12 -5.81 6.99
C LYS A 338 -32.00 -4.29 7.12
N MET A 339 -32.21 -3.53 6.04
CA MET A 339 -32.01 -2.07 6.03
C MET A 339 -33.21 -1.26 6.53
N LYS A 340 -34.34 -1.90 6.85
CA LYS A 340 -35.60 -1.23 7.25
C LYS A 340 -36.10 -0.18 6.24
N VAL A 341 -35.76 -0.34 4.96
CA VAL A 341 -36.25 0.52 3.86
C VAL A 341 -37.44 -0.16 3.18
N PRO A 342 -38.58 0.55 2.95
CA PRO A 342 -39.71 -0.01 2.23
C PRO A 342 -39.31 -0.41 0.81
N LEU A 343 -39.71 -1.60 0.35
CA LEU A 343 -39.43 -2.06 -1.02
C LEU A 343 -39.97 -1.11 -2.10
N SER A 344 -41.06 -0.40 -1.82
CA SER A 344 -41.63 0.63 -2.71
C SER A 344 -40.71 1.84 -2.92
N ASP A 345 -39.84 2.13 -1.95
CA ASP A 345 -38.88 3.23 -1.94
C ASP A 345 -37.51 2.81 -2.50
N VAL A 346 -37.39 1.61 -3.07
CA VAL A 346 -36.16 1.13 -3.72
C VAL A 346 -36.31 1.17 -5.23
N GLU A 347 -35.25 1.61 -5.92
CA GLU A 347 -35.11 1.53 -7.37
C GLU A 347 -33.76 0.92 -7.76
N GLU A 348 -33.74 0.21 -8.89
CA GLU A 348 -32.52 -0.29 -9.51
C GLU A 348 -32.05 0.70 -10.59
N VAL A 349 -30.80 1.15 -10.48
CA VAL A 349 -30.17 2.07 -11.43
C VAL A 349 -28.91 1.41 -12.00
N GLU A 350 -28.86 1.26 -13.32
CA GLU A 350 -27.65 0.78 -14.00
C GLU A 350 -26.62 1.92 -14.12
N LEU A 351 -25.43 1.68 -13.57
CA LEU A 351 -24.28 2.57 -13.55
C LEU A 351 -23.16 1.98 -14.42
N LYS A 352 -22.66 2.78 -15.37
CA LYS A 352 -21.50 2.41 -16.20
C LYS A 352 -20.25 3.08 -15.65
N VAL A 353 -19.40 2.29 -14.99
CA VAL A 353 -18.17 2.74 -14.33
C VAL A 353 -16.99 2.63 -15.30
N GLY A 354 -16.36 3.75 -15.65
CA GLY A 354 -15.12 3.80 -16.42
C GLY A 354 -13.92 4.18 -15.55
N LEU A 355 -12.80 4.53 -16.19
CA LEU A 355 -11.58 4.96 -15.52
C LEU A 355 -11.80 6.15 -14.58
N GLU A 356 -12.54 7.18 -15.03
CA GLU A 356 -12.83 8.37 -14.22
C GLU A 356 -13.58 8.03 -12.93
N GLU A 357 -14.63 7.22 -13.03
CA GLU A 357 -15.39 6.77 -11.87
C GLU A 357 -14.54 5.84 -10.99
N GLY A 358 -13.69 5.01 -11.58
CA GLY A 358 -12.74 4.16 -10.86
C GLY A 358 -11.73 4.96 -10.02
N LEU A 359 -11.12 6.00 -10.60
CA LEU A 359 -10.23 6.92 -9.88
C LEU A 359 -10.97 7.68 -8.77
N SER A 360 -12.22 8.08 -9.03
CA SER A 360 -13.07 8.72 -8.04
C SER A 360 -13.41 7.78 -6.87
N ILE A 361 -13.67 6.49 -7.14
CA ILE A 361 -13.83 5.46 -6.11
C ILE A 361 -12.54 5.27 -5.31
N LEU A 362 -11.38 5.16 -5.98
CA LEU A 362 -10.08 5.01 -5.33
C LEU A 362 -9.79 6.17 -4.36
N ARG A 363 -9.98 7.41 -4.82
CA ARG A 363 -9.84 8.61 -3.96
C ARG A 363 -10.81 8.58 -2.78
N ALA A 364 -12.06 8.19 -3.02
CA ALA A 364 -13.05 8.09 -1.97
C ALA A 364 -12.74 6.96 -0.98
N ALA A 365 -12.13 5.87 -1.42
CA ALA A 365 -11.76 4.73 -0.58
C ALA A 365 -10.69 5.08 0.46
N LEU A 366 -9.76 5.99 0.14
CA LEU A 366 -8.76 6.47 1.10
C LEU A 366 -9.35 7.33 2.23
N THR A 367 -10.40 8.12 1.92
CA THR A 367 -10.85 9.22 2.79
C THR A 367 -12.26 9.05 3.35
N SER A 368 -13.02 8.06 2.89
CA SER A 368 -14.44 7.89 3.23
C SER A 368 -14.79 6.43 3.41
N THR A 369 -15.61 6.13 4.42
CA THR A 369 -16.23 4.81 4.63
C THR A 369 -17.42 4.55 3.71
N LYS A 370 -17.78 5.52 2.86
CA LYS A 370 -18.84 5.43 1.85
C LYS A 370 -18.26 5.68 0.45
N ALA A 371 -17.25 4.92 0.06
CA ALA A 371 -16.49 5.15 -1.16
C ALA A 371 -17.36 5.11 -2.42
N LEU A 372 -18.28 4.15 -2.53
CA LEU A 372 -19.18 4.07 -3.69
C LEU A 372 -20.11 5.28 -3.79
N SER A 373 -20.73 5.68 -2.68
CA SER A 373 -21.63 6.85 -2.67
C SER A 373 -20.90 8.14 -3.05
N LYS A 374 -19.69 8.36 -2.52
CA LYS A 374 -18.87 9.55 -2.80
C LYS A 374 -18.27 9.49 -4.21
N GLY A 375 -17.68 8.35 -4.57
CA GLY A 375 -16.98 8.12 -5.84
C GLY A 375 -17.91 8.15 -7.05
N LEU A 376 -19.13 7.64 -6.93
CA LEU A 376 -20.13 7.57 -8.00
C LEU A 376 -21.14 8.73 -7.98
N SER A 377 -20.99 9.69 -7.06
CA SER A 377 -21.93 10.81 -6.90
C SER A 377 -22.28 11.53 -8.20
N LYS A 378 -21.26 11.85 -9.03
CA LYS A 378 -21.47 12.49 -10.34
C LYS A 378 -22.28 11.63 -11.31
N LEU A 379 -22.07 10.32 -11.30
CA LEU A 379 -22.76 9.38 -12.18
C LEU A 379 -24.23 9.21 -11.75
N ILE A 380 -24.46 9.13 -10.43
CA ILE A 380 -25.79 9.07 -9.83
C ILE A 380 -26.58 10.33 -10.20
N LEU A 381 -25.99 11.53 -10.03
CA LEU A 381 -26.63 12.80 -10.40
C LEU A 381 -26.98 12.88 -11.90
N LYS A 382 -26.08 12.47 -12.79
CA LYS A 382 -26.32 12.49 -14.25
C LYS A 382 -27.46 11.56 -14.69
N ASN A 383 -27.63 10.42 -14.05
CA ASN A 383 -28.73 9.51 -14.37
C ASN A 383 -30.09 10.06 -13.93
N GLN A 384 -30.13 10.93 -12.92
CA GLN A 384 -31.35 11.61 -12.50
C GLN A 384 -31.83 12.63 -13.52
N GLU A 385 -30.91 13.44 -14.08
CA GLU A 385 -31.24 14.43 -15.11
C GLU A 385 -31.83 13.80 -16.38
N LYS A 386 -31.51 12.53 -16.65
CA LYS A 386 -32.04 11.77 -17.79
C LYS A 386 -33.41 11.13 -17.55
N GLN A 387 -33.85 11.00 -16.30
CA GLN A 387 -35.17 10.44 -15.96
C GLN A 387 -36.23 11.53 -15.79
N GLN A 388 -35.83 12.81 -15.70
CA GLN A 388 -36.72 13.97 -15.56
C GLN A 388 -37.01 14.70 -16.89
N ASN A 389 -36.32 14.33 -17.97
CA ASN A 389 -36.54 14.79 -19.34
C ASN A 389 -37.01 13.61 -20.19
#